data_AF-A0A1I4SZL9-F1
#
_entry.id   AF-A0A1I4SZL9-F1
#
_cell.length_a   1.000
_cell.length_b   1.000
_cell.length_c   1.000
_cell.angle_alpha   90.00
_cell.angle_beta   90.00
_cell.angle_gamma   90.00
#
_symmetry.space_group_name_H-M   'P 1'
#
loop_
_entity.id
_entity.type
_entity.pdbx_description
1 polymer ?
#
loop_
_entity_poly.entity_id
_entity_poly.type
_entity_poly.pdbx_seq_one_letter_code
_entity_poly.pdbx_strand_id
1 'polypeptide(L)'
;MIPMQGFQMDLVSEHRLSTMSPVEKVRFIIDEVKSGKILVLEKGLSPEEEAHLIEMTMTLIEPDGFSGIEMESYPSEVDTSFIGKILKKNALKSRLTVIGPADQLKTLKKDRDMISALISTTK
;
A
#
# COMPACT_ATOMS: atom_id res chain seq x y z
N MET A 1 25.14 -10.65 -20.50
CA MET A 1 23.86 -10.37 -19.83
C MET A 1 23.72 -8.86 -19.79
N ILE A 2 22.69 -8.29 -20.40
CA ILE A 2 22.44 -6.84 -20.29
C ILE A 2 21.86 -6.64 -18.88
N PRO A 3 22.46 -5.80 -18.02
CA PRO A 3 21.86 -5.51 -16.72
C PRO A 3 20.50 -4.86 -16.96
N MET A 4 19.42 -5.52 -16.54
CA MET A 4 18.08 -4.93 -16.57
C MET A 4 18.03 -3.89 -15.45
N GLN A 5 17.92 -2.62 -15.84
CA GLN A 5 17.62 -1.53 -14.92
C GLN A 5 16.10 -1.51 -14.71
N GLY A 6 15.65 -1.69 -13.48
CA GLY A 6 14.22 -1.77 -13.17
C GLY A 6 13.96 -1.79 -11.67
N PHE A 7 12.68 -1.81 -11.32
CA PHE A 7 12.20 -1.96 -9.95
C PHE A 7 11.50 -3.31 -9.80
N GLN A 8 11.52 -3.85 -8.58
CA GLN A 8 10.72 -5.03 -8.26
C GLN A 8 9.33 -4.57 -7.81
N MET A 9 8.30 -5.18 -8.38
CA MET A 9 6.91 -4.96 -7.99
C MET A 9 6.26 -6.29 -7.64
N ASP A 10 5.79 -6.39 -6.39
CA ASP A 10 5.18 -7.60 -5.86
C ASP A 10 3.67 -7.39 -5.69
N LEU A 11 2.88 -8.27 -6.30
CA LEU A 11 1.43 -8.31 -6.12
C LEU A 11 1.12 -9.23 -4.94
N VAL A 12 0.55 -8.67 -3.88
CA VAL A 12 0.30 -9.35 -2.60
C VAL A 12 -1.19 -9.65 -2.48
N SER A 13 -1.52 -10.94 -2.40
CA SER A 13 -2.92 -11.35 -2.30
C SER A 13 -3.55 -11.03 -0.96
N GLU A 14 -4.87 -10.84 -0.94
CA GLU A 14 -5.63 -10.66 0.30
C GLU A 14 -5.39 -11.84 1.25
N HIS A 15 -5.35 -13.07 0.71
CA HIS A 15 -5.14 -14.27 1.51
C HIS A 15 -3.83 -14.21 2.31
N ARG A 16 -2.71 -13.85 1.68
CA ARG A 16 -1.39 -13.74 2.33
C ARG A 16 -1.39 -12.71 3.44
N LEU A 17 -2.03 -11.56 3.22
CA LEU A 17 -2.15 -10.53 4.27
C LEU A 17 -3.07 -11.01 5.39
N SER A 18 -4.16 -11.71 5.08
CA SER A 18 -5.12 -12.20 6.08
C SER A 18 -4.53 -13.20 7.07
N THR A 19 -3.45 -13.90 6.70
CA THR A 19 -2.75 -14.84 7.60
C THR A 19 -1.80 -14.16 8.59
N MET A 20 -1.56 -12.85 8.44
CA MET A 20 -0.69 -12.06 9.31
C MET A 20 -1.52 -11.31 10.35
N SER A 21 -1.01 -11.19 11.57
CA SER A 21 -1.51 -10.22 12.54
C SER A 21 -1.28 -8.78 12.06
N PRO A 22 -2.01 -7.78 12.58
CA PRO A 22 -1.82 -6.37 12.19
C PRO A 22 -0.37 -5.89 12.29
N VAL A 23 0.35 -6.29 13.34
CA VAL A 23 1.76 -5.93 13.55
C VAL A 23 2.66 -6.60 12.51
N GLU A 24 2.43 -7.87 12.20
CA GLU A 24 3.20 -8.59 11.17
C GLU A 24 2.98 -7.99 9.77
N LYS A 25 1.76 -7.57 9.44
CA LYS A 25 1.46 -6.90 8.15
C LYS A 25 2.25 -5.60 8.00
N VAL A 26 2.21 -4.74 9.02
CA VAL A 26 2.93 -3.45 9.01
C VAL A 26 4.43 -3.69 8.84
N ARG A 27 5.00 -4.63 9.61
CA ARG A 27 6.42 -4.97 9.51
C ARG A 27 6.79 -5.51 8.13
N PHE A 28 5.99 -6.45 7.61
CA PHE A 28 6.18 -6.98 6.26
C PHE A 28 6.23 -5.86 5.21
N ILE A 29 5.27 -4.92 5.25
CA ILE A 29 5.23 -3.80 4.30
C ILE A 29 6.49 -2.94 4.42
N ILE A 30 6.86 -2.54 5.63
CA ILE A 30 8.04 -1.69 5.87
C ILE A 30 9.31 -2.38 5.39
N ASP A 31 9.51 -3.65 5.74
CA ASP A 31 10.73 -4.40 5.40
C ASP A 31 10.89 -4.54 3.87
N GLU A 32 9.80 -4.87 3.17
CA GLU A 32 9.80 -4.99 1.72
C GLU A 32 10.04 -3.64 1.03
N VAL A 33 9.36 -2.59 1.48
CA VAL A 33 9.52 -1.24 0.90
C VAL A 33 10.92 -0.68 1.18
N LYS A 34 11.47 -0.90 2.38
CA LYS A 34 12.85 -0.53 2.72
C LYS A 34 13.88 -1.24 1.84
N SER A 35 13.57 -2.43 1.34
CA SER A 35 14.38 -3.15 0.35
C SER A 35 14.29 -2.59 -1.09
N GLY A 36 13.46 -1.56 -1.32
CA GLY A 36 13.27 -0.91 -2.61
C GLY A 36 12.15 -1.54 -3.47
N LYS A 37 11.28 -2.36 -2.88
CA LYS A 37 10.15 -2.97 -3.59
C LYS A 37 8.94 -2.06 -3.59
N ILE A 38 8.16 -2.17 -4.66
CA ILE A 38 6.79 -1.63 -4.73
C ILE A 38 5.83 -2.78 -4.48
N LEU A 39 4.88 -2.59 -3.57
CA LEU A 39 3.84 -3.56 -3.25
C LEU A 39 2.50 -3.12 -3.84
N VAL A 40 1.79 -4.06 -4.44
CA VAL A 40 0.39 -3.90 -4.83
C VAL A 40 -0.44 -4.88 -4.02
N LEU A 41 -1.19 -4.39 -3.04
CA LEU A 41 -2.03 -5.21 -2.17
C LEU A 41 -3.41 -5.35 -2.81
N GLU A 42 -3.93 -6.57 -2.96
CA GLU A 42 -5.31 -6.80 -3.41
C GLU A 42 -6.34 -6.20 -2.45
N LYS A 43 -5.98 -6.18 -1.16
CA LYS A 43 -6.73 -5.53 -0.09
C LYS A 43 -5.78 -4.67 0.73
N GLY A 44 -6.10 -3.38 0.78
CA GLY A 44 -5.43 -2.41 1.63
C GLY A 44 -5.55 -2.70 3.12
N LEU A 45 -4.88 -1.84 3.88
CA LEU A 45 -4.85 -1.87 5.33
C LEU A 45 -6.17 -1.38 5.94
N SER A 46 -6.49 -1.85 7.14
CA SER A 46 -7.52 -1.18 7.95
C SER A 46 -7.03 0.22 8.38
N PRO A 47 -7.93 1.14 8.77
CA PRO A 47 -7.52 2.45 9.27
C PRO A 47 -6.52 2.38 10.43
N GLU A 48 -6.67 1.39 11.32
CA GLU A 48 -5.76 1.16 12.44
C GLU A 48 -4.38 0.65 11.97
N GLU A 49 -4.36 -0.25 10.99
CA GLU A 49 -3.13 -0.76 10.38
C GLU A 49 -2.38 0.34 9.60
N GLU A 50 -3.11 1.19 8.88
CA GLU A 50 -2.57 2.35 8.16
C GLU A 50 -1.99 3.40 9.12
N ALA A 51 -2.69 3.73 10.20
CA ALA A 51 -2.16 4.62 11.23
C ALA A 51 -0.86 4.07 11.84
N HIS A 52 -0.85 2.77 12.17
CA HIS A 52 0.34 2.13 12.71
C HIS A 52 1.50 2.07 11.71
N LEU A 53 1.21 1.88 10.41
CA LEU A 53 2.21 1.97 9.35
C LEU A 53 2.84 3.37 9.30
N ILE A 54 2.03 4.42 9.36
CA ILE A 54 2.51 5.82 9.36
C ILE A 54 3.42 6.06 10.58
N GLU A 55 2.93 5.71 11.77
CA GLU A 55 3.68 5.89 13.03
C GLU A 55 5.02 5.17 12.99
N MET A 56 5.04 3.88 12.64
CA MET A 56 6.26 3.09 12.58
C MET A 56 7.22 3.63 11.52
N THR A 57 6.71 4.01 10.35
CA THR A 57 7.52 4.58 9.26
C THR A 57 8.25 5.83 9.72
N MET A 58 7.56 6.76 10.41
CA MET A 58 8.18 7.99 10.92
C MET A 58 9.37 7.73 11.84
N THR A 59 9.33 6.65 12.64
CA THR A 59 10.45 6.28 13.52
C THR A 59 11.66 5.70 12.80
N LEU A 60 11.49 5.27 11.54
CA LEU A 60 12.50 4.57 10.75
C LEU A 60 13.10 5.43 9.63
N ILE A 61 12.61 6.65 9.42
CA ILE A 61 13.12 7.56 8.39
C ILE A 61 14.54 8.02 8.76
N GLU A 62 15.46 7.92 7.81
CA GLU A 62 16.88 8.27 7.95
C GLU A 62 17.34 9.12 6.75
N PRO A 63 18.06 10.25 6.93
CA PRO A 63 18.41 11.18 5.85
C PRO A 63 19.10 10.57 4.63
N ASP A 64 20.00 9.61 4.84
CA ASP A 64 20.73 8.90 3.78
C ASP A 64 20.28 7.43 3.63
N GLY A 65 19.11 7.10 4.19
CA GLY A 65 18.63 5.74 4.33
C GLY A 65 17.20 5.59 3.84
N PHE A 66 16.31 5.18 4.75
CA PHE A 66 14.91 4.97 4.40
C PHE A 66 14.17 6.32 4.31
N SER A 67 13.68 6.65 3.13
CA SER A 67 12.97 7.91 2.83
C SER A 67 11.52 7.95 3.36
N GLY A 68 10.98 6.80 3.76
CA GLY A 68 9.59 6.62 4.14
C GLY A 68 8.79 5.87 3.07
N ILE A 69 7.47 5.99 3.15
CA ILE A 69 6.51 5.24 2.31
C ILE A 69 5.54 6.20 1.63
N GLU A 70 5.35 6.02 0.32
CA GLU A 70 4.20 6.53 -0.44
C GLU A 70 3.14 5.42 -0.50
N MET A 71 1.89 5.72 -0.17
CA MET A 71 0.79 4.75 -0.20
C MET A 71 -0.49 5.38 -0.76
N GLU A 72 -1.14 4.68 -1.69
CA GLU A 72 -2.44 5.07 -2.24
C GLU A 72 -3.38 3.87 -2.45
N SER A 73 -4.63 4.04 -2.05
CA SER A 73 -5.69 3.02 -2.13
C SER A 73 -6.91 3.53 -2.90
N TYR A 74 -7.61 2.67 -3.65
CA TYR A 74 -8.88 3.06 -4.26
C TYR A 74 -9.90 3.59 -3.23
N PRO A 75 -10.64 4.67 -3.54
CA PRO A 75 -11.66 5.18 -2.63
C PRO A 75 -12.76 4.13 -2.42
N SER A 76 -13.24 4.02 -1.19
CA SER A 76 -14.35 3.15 -0.83
C SER A 76 -15.63 3.61 -1.54
N GLU A 77 -16.21 2.76 -2.39
CA GLU A 77 -17.62 2.88 -2.78
C GLU A 77 -18.45 2.68 -1.51
N VAL A 78 -18.97 3.78 -0.97
CA VAL A 78 -20.00 3.73 0.05
C VAL A 78 -21.25 3.22 -0.67
N ASP A 79 -21.70 2.01 -0.35
CA ASP A 79 -22.95 1.49 -0.89
C ASP A 79 -24.10 2.32 -0.31
N THR A 80 -24.64 3.25 -1.10
CA THR A 80 -25.67 4.21 -0.68
C THR A 80 -27.09 3.65 -0.74
N SER A 81 -27.24 2.39 -1.16
CA SER A 81 -28.54 1.72 -1.27
C SER A 81 -29.24 1.59 0.09
N PHE A 82 -30.54 1.86 0.14
CA PHE A 82 -31.37 1.74 1.36
C PHE A 82 -31.32 0.32 1.97
N ILE A 83 -31.10 -0.71 1.15
CA ILE A 83 -30.91 -2.11 1.58
C ILE A 83 -29.54 -2.32 2.25
N GLY A 84 -28.49 -1.60 1.80
CA GLY A 84 -27.13 -1.67 2.36
C GLY A 84 -27.02 -1.09 3.78
N LYS A 85 -27.95 -0.20 4.18
CA LYS A 85 -28.01 0.35 5.55
C LYS A 85 -28.52 -0.63 6.61
N ILE A 86 -29.30 -1.64 6.21
CA ILE A 86 -29.84 -2.69 7.09
C ILE A 86 -28.89 -3.89 7.15
N LEU A 87 -28.22 -4.22 6.04
CA LEU A 87 -27.17 -5.24 5.95
C LEU A 87 -25.80 -4.68 6.39
N LYS A 88 -25.76 -3.98 7.53
CA LYS A 88 -24.58 -3.35 8.17
C LYS A 88 -23.50 -4.35 8.63
N LYS A 89 -23.11 -5.30 7.78
CA LYS A 89 -21.93 -6.15 7.98
C LYS A 89 -21.17 -6.31 6.67
N ASN A 90 -20.08 -5.56 6.59
CA ASN A 90 -18.76 -6.09 6.25
C ASN A 90 -18.53 -6.54 4.80
N ALA A 91 -18.76 -5.66 3.84
CA ALA A 91 -17.99 -5.71 2.61
C ALA A 91 -17.46 -4.31 2.29
N LEU A 92 -16.53 -3.82 3.12
CA LEU A 92 -15.47 -2.98 2.56
C LEU A 92 -14.83 -3.84 1.47
N LYS A 93 -15.31 -3.70 0.23
CA LYS A 93 -14.75 -4.40 -0.93
C LYS A 93 -13.25 -4.20 -0.85
N SER A 94 -12.49 -5.29 -0.92
CA SER A 94 -11.02 -5.28 -0.99
C SER A 94 -10.59 -4.19 -1.98
N ARG A 95 -9.91 -3.16 -1.47
CA ARG A 95 -9.43 -2.04 -2.28
C ARG A 95 -7.98 -2.34 -2.61
N LEU A 96 -7.66 -2.30 -3.90
CA LEU A 96 -6.29 -2.39 -4.33
C LEU A 96 -5.52 -1.16 -3.80
N THR A 97 -4.35 -1.42 -3.25
CA THR A 97 -3.47 -0.42 -2.63
C THR A 97 -2.07 -0.56 -3.22
N VAL A 98 -1.46 0.56 -3.60
CA VAL A 98 -0.06 0.63 -4.04
C VAL A 98 0.76 1.25 -2.92
N ILE A 99 1.90 0.63 -2.59
CA ILE A 99 2.80 1.08 -1.53
C ILE A 99 4.24 1.01 -2.05
N GLY A 100 5.07 2.02 -1.82
CA GLY A 100 6.47 2.01 -2.24
C GLY A 100 7.33 3.07 -1.55
N PRO A 101 8.65 3.11 -1.84
CA PRO A 101 9.56 4.07 -1.21
C PRO A 101 9.20 5.50 -1.62
N ALA A 102 9.16 6.42 -0.66
CA ALA A 102 8.69 7.80 -0.91
C ALA A 102 9.57 8.60 -1.89
N ASP A 103 10.84 8.21 -2.03
CA ASP A 103 11.80 8.78 -2.99
C ASP A 103 11.71 8.17 -4.40
N GLN A 104 11.05 7.01 -4.53
CA GLN A 104 10.99 6.26 -5.79
C GLN A 104 9.60 6.20 -6.39
N LEU A 105 8.55 6.16 -5.56
CA LEU A 105 7.16 6.08 -5.98
C LEU A 105 6.49 7.44 -5.78
N LYS A 106 5.85 7.95 -6.83
CA LYS A 106 5.03 9.17 -6.74
C LYS A 106 3.68 8.97 -7.40
N THR A 107 2.60 9.19 -6.66
CA THR A 107 1.26 9.16 -7.25
C THR A 107 1.04 10.41 -8.11
N LEU A 108 0.63 10.21 -9.37
CA LEU A 108 0.31 11.27 -10.31
C LEU A 108 -1.17 11.64 -10.27
N LYS A 109 -2.03 10.62 -10.24
CA LYS A 109 -3.48 10.79 -10.24
C LYS A 109 -4.13 9.59 -9.57
N LYS A 110 -5.18 9.87 -8.83
CA LYS A 110 -6.09 8.87 -8.27
C LYS A 110 -7.52 9.30 -8.54
N ASP A 111 -8.30 8.40 -9.10
CA ASP A 111 -9.74 8.52 -9.22
C ASP A 111 -10.42 7.22 -8.76
N ARG A 112 -11.68 6.99 -9.13
CA ARG A 112 -12.47 5.86 -8.61
C ARG A 112 -11.97 4.52 -9.11
N ASP A 113 -11.44 4.47 -10.34
CA ASP A 113 -11.12 3.25 -11.07
C ASP A 113 -9.67 3.20 -11.58
N MET A 114 -8.91 4.29 -11.47
CA MET A 114 -7.48 4.32 -11.78
C MET A 114 -6.60 4.94 -10.67
N ILE A 115 -5.49 4.26 -10.36
CA ILE A 115 -4.31 4.86 -9.72
C ILE A 115 -3.22 4.94 -10.79
N SER A 116 -2.68 6.13 -10.99
CA SER A 116 -1.54 6.39 -11.88
C SER A 116 -0.36 6.85 -11.03
N ALA A 117 0.76 6.14 -11.13
CA ALA A 117 1.97 6.42 -10.38
C ALA A 117 3.20 6.44 -11.31
N LEU A 118 4.16 7.30 -10.97
CA LEU A 118 5.47 7.38 -11.58
C LEU A 118 6.48 6.66 -10.68
N ILE A 119 7.37 5.89 -11.30
CA ILE A 119 8.40 5.14 -10.59
C ILE A 119 9.77 5.60 -11.10
N SER A 120 10.59 6.12 -10.19
CA SER A 120 11.98 6.52 -10.45
C SER A 120 12.89 5.30 -10.40
N THR A 121 13.85 5.24 -11.32
CA THR A 121 14.93 4.23 -11.33
C THR A 121 16.22 4.75 -10.70
N THR A 122 16.24 6.01 -10.29
CA THR A 122 17.37 6.68 -9.64
C THR A 122 17.06 6.81 -8.15
N LYS A 123 17.87 6.17 -7.29
CA LYS A 123 18.00 6.54 -5.87
C LYS A 123 18.89 7.77 -5.76
#